data_AF-A0A968MQY1-F1
#
_entry.id   AF-A0A968MQY1-F1
#
_cell.length_a   1.000
_cell.length_b   1.000
_cell.length_c   1.000
_cell.angle_alpha   90.00
_cell.angle_beta   90.00
_cell.angle_gamma   90.00
#
_symmetry.space_group_name_H-M   'P 1'
#
loop_
_entity.id
_entity.type
_entity.pdbx_description
1 polymer ?
#
loop_
_entity_poly.entity_id
_entity_poly.type
_entity_poly.pdbx_seq_one_letter_code
_entity_poly.pdbx_strand_id
1 'polypeptide(L)'
;MSFEIKVYTEHLKDNNNLKTYNSISNTFTFFSVLNILLAIIGLLGLVSFSTKRRTKEIGIRKVHGGTAFDIFLILIKDYLILVLFASVFASPAAYYVFTNAMPAAYKIGMQPWEFIVGTLIILVITLLVTSFHTIKAAVTNPVEALRYE
;
A
#
# COMPACT_ATOMS: atom_id res chain seq x y z
N MET A 1 34.10 4.93 43.66
CA MET A 1 33.03 5.84 43.19
C MET A 1 33.50 6.82 42.11
N SER A 2 34.71 7.40 42.17
CA SER A 2 35.23 8.30 41.13
C SER A 2 35.71 7.62 39.82
N PHE A 3 35.97 6.30 39.83
CA PHE A 3 36.33 5.53 38.63
C PHE A 3 35.13 5.26 37.71
N GLU A 4 33.93 5.09 38.28
CA GLU A 4 32.69 4.89 37.52
C GLU A 4 32.31 6.13 36.72
N ILE A 5 32.50 7.33 37.27
CA ILE A 5 32.22 8.58 36.56
C ILE A 5 33.11 8.70 35.31
N LYS A 6 34.34 8.15 35.34
CA LYS A 6 35.24 8.17 34.18
C LYS A 6 34.74 7.26 33.05
N VAL A 7 34.11 6.13 33.36
CA VAL A 7 33.40 5.26 32.40
C VAL A 7 32.19 5.99 31.82
N TYR A 8 31.43 6.71 32.66
CA TYR A 8 30.33 7.57 32.18
C TYR A 8 30.81 8.71 31.26
N THR A 9 32.02 9.25 31.45
CA THR A 9 32.56 10.27 30.53
C THR A 9 33.04 9.70 29.19
N GLU A 10 33.32 8.40 29.10
CA GLU A 10 33.59 7.75 27.80
C GLU A 10 32.29 7.61 26.98
N HIS A 11 31.14 7.53 27.64
CA HIS A 11 29.82 7.68 27.00
C HIS A 11 29.54 9.11 26.49
N LEU A 12 30.30 10.14 26.90
CA LEU A 12 30.24 11.48 26.26
C LEU A 12 31.02 11.56 24.94
N LYS A 13 31.73 10.48 24.55
CA LYS A 13 32.35 10.30 23.23
C LYS A 13 31.36 9.78 22.18
N ASP A 14 30.07 9.82 22.48
CA ASP A 14 28.94 9.49 21.60
C ASP A 14 28.63 10.59 20.56
N ASN A 15 29.41 11.68 20.49
CA ASN A 15 29.25 12.69 19.45
C ASN A 15 29.47 12.14 18.03
N ASN A 16 30.29 11.09 17.87
CA ASN A 16 30.53 10.46 16.57
C ASN A 16 29.40 9.48 16.17
N ASN A 17 28.78 8.81 17.15
CA ASN A 17 27.66 7.93 16.87
C ASN A 17 26.42 8.77 16.57
N LEU A 18 26.15 9.86 17.29
CA LEU A 18 25.05 10.79 16.99
C LEU A 18 25.17 11.40 15.58
N LYS A 19 26.39 11.76 15.14
CA LYS A 19 26.64 12.20 13.76
C LYS A 19 26.39 11.08 12.75
N THR A 20 26.75 9.84 13.10
CA THR A 20 26.48 8.65 12.27
C THR A 20 24.98 8.36 12.17
N TYR A 21 24.24 8.41 13.28
CA TYR A 21 22.78 8.24 13.31
C TYR A 21 22.07 9.33 12.50
N ASN A 22 22.49 10.59 12.62
CA ASN A 22 21.93 11.69 11.83
C ASN A 22 22.25 11.56 10.34
N SER A 23 23.46 11.13 9.98
CA SER A 23 23.85 10.91 8.58
C SER A 23 23.05 9.75 7.96
N ILE A 24 22.90 8.64 8.70
CA ILE A 24 22.08 7.49 8.30
C ILE A 24 20.62 7.93 8.13
N SER A 25 20.03 8.60 9.12
CA SER A 25 18.65 9.11 9.06
C SER A 25 18.42 10.04 7.87
N ASN A 26 19.37 10.94 7.58
CA ASN A 26 19.28 11.85 6.45
C ASN A 26 19.37 11.11 5.09
N THR A 27 20.26 10.13 4.98
CA THR A 27 20.36 9.28 3.78
C THR A 27 19.08 8.45 3.56
N PHE A 28 18.52 7.86 4.61
CA PHE A 28 17.25 7.14 4.53
C PHE A 28 16.09 8.05 4.15
N THR A 29 16.05 9.28 4.67
CA THR A 29 15.03 10.28 4.30
C THR A 29 15.15 10.64 2.82
N PHE A 30 16.37 10.89 2.33
CA PHE A 30 16.63 11.17 0.92
C PHE A 30 16.17 10.01 0.01
N PHE A 31 16.56 8.77 0.32
CA PHE A 31 16.12 7.61 -0.44
C PHE A 31 14.61 7.37 -0.32
N SER A 32 13.98 7.68 0.81
CA SER A 32 12.52 7.56 0.97
C SER A 32 11.78 8.54 0.05
N VAL A 33 12.20 9.81 0.03
CA VAL A 33 11.65 10.81 -0.89
C VAL A 33 11.86 10.40 -2.35
N LEU A 34 13.06 9.91 -2.68
CA LEU A 34 13.38 9.43 -4.02
C LEU A 34 12.52 8.23 -4.44
N ASN A 35 12.33 7.26 -3.55
CA ASN A 35 11.45 6.11 -3.80
C ASN A 35 9.99 6.54 -4.00
N ILE A 36 9.50 7.50 -3.22
CA ILE A 36 8.15 8.06 -3.39
C ILE A 36 8.01 8.68 -4.79
N LEU A 37 8.99 9.47 -5.23
CA LEU A 37 8.97 10.06 -6.58
C LEU A 37 9.00 8.98 -7.68
N LEU A 38 9.85 7.97 -7.54
CA LEU A 38 9.92 6.85 -8.49
C LEU A 38 8.59 6.08 -8.56
N ALA A 39 7.97 5.81 -7.41
CA ALA A 39 6.68 5.14 -7.34
C ALA A 39 5.58 5.98 -8.03
N ILE A 40 5.56 7.30 -7.81
CA ILE A 40 4.59 8.20 -8.46
C ILE A 40 4.79 8.21 -9.97
N ILE A 41 6.02 8.29 -10.47
CA ILE A 41 6.30 8.27 -11.92
C ILE A 41 5.87 6.94 -12.54
N GLY A 42 6.21 5.82 -11.89
CA GLY A 42 5.82 4.48 -12.35
C GLY A 42 4.31 4.30 -12.39
N LEU A 43 3.60 4.74 -11.35
CA LEU A 43 2.14 4.69 -11.27
C LEU A 43 1.51 5.60 -12.33
N LEU A 44 2.01 6.82 -12.54
CA LEU A 44 1.52 7.73 -13.57
C LEU A 44 1.68 7.13 -14.98
N GLY A 45 2.82 6.50 -15.27
CA GLY A 45 3.06 5.81 -16.55
C GLY A 45 2.10 4.65 -16.77
N LEU A 46 1.89 3.81 -15.74
CA LEU A 46 0.95 2.69 -15.77
C LEU A 46 -0.50 3.17 -15.92
N VAL A 47 -0.91 4.21 -15.20
CA VAL A 47 -2.26 4.78 -15.27
C VAL A 47 -2.50 5.40 -16.65
N SER A 48 -1.56 6.16 -17.21
CA SER A 48 -1.69 6.75 -18.54
C SER A 48 -1.83 5.67 -19.63
N PHE A 49 -0.99 4.62 -19.56
CA PHE A 49 -1.05 3.50 -20.47
C PHE A 49 -2.35 2.68 -20.32
N SER A 50 -2.76 2.37 -19.09
CA SER A 50 -3.97 1.63 -18.80
C SER A 50 -5.23 2.40 -19.20
N THR A 51 -5.26 3.72 -18.95
CA THR A 51 -6.36 4.60 -19.36
C THR A 51 -6.53 4.52 -20.86
N LYS A 52 -5.47 4.74 -21.64
CA LYS A 52 -5.51 4.70 -23.11
C LYS A 52 -6.02 3.36 -23.67
N ARG A 53 -5.72 2.25 -22.98
CA ARG A 53 -6.18 0.91 -23.37
C ARG A 53 -7.65 0.63 -22.99
N ARG A 54 -8.11 1.15 -21.84
CA ARG A 54 -9.46 0.94 -21.32
C ARG A 54 -10.49 1.94 -21.84
N THR A 55 -10.10 3.11 -22.36
CA THR A 55 -11.05 4.08 -22.94
C THR A 55 -11.85 3.50 -24.10
N LYS A 56 -11.23 2.64 -24.93
CA LYS A 56 -11.93 1.97 -26.05
C LYS A 56 -12.98 0.96 -25.58
N GLU A 57 -12.67 0.16 -24.56
CA GLU A 57 -13.59 -0.85 -24.02
C GLU A 57 -14.76 -0.20 -23.26
N ILE A 58 -14.47 0.88 -22.53
CA ILE A 58 -15.47 1.68 -21.82
C ILE A 58 -16.41 2.39 -22.81
N GLY A 59 -15.87 2.90 -23.93
CA GLY A 59 -16.65 3.50 -25.02
C GLY A 59 -17.61 2.49 -25.66
N ILE A 60 -17.13 1.28 -26.01
CA ILE A 60 -17.96 0.23 -26.63
C ILE A 60 -19.05 -0.29 -25.68
N ARG A 61 -18.76 -0.46 -24.38
CA ARG A 61 -19.78 -0.90 -23.41
C ARG A 61 -20.86 0.16 -23.15
N LYS A 62 -20.54 1.45 -23.28
CA LYS A 62 -21.48 2.55 -23.02
C LYS A 62 -22.52 2.74 -24.14
N VAL A 63 -22.16 2.44 -25.38
CA VAL A 63 -23.12 2.40 -26.52
C VAL A 63 -24.00 1.14 -26.52
N HIS A 64 -23.65 0.10 -25.75
CA HIS A 64 -24.40 -1.16 -25.65
C HIS A 64 -25.43 -1.21 -24.51
N GLY A 65 -25.68 -0.10 -23.80
CA GLY A 65 -26.73 -0.02 -22.77
C GLY A 65 -26.38 -0.64 -21.41
N GLY A 66 -25.11 -0.96 -21.15
CA GLY A 66 -24.67 -1.45 -19.83
C GLY A 66 -24.86 -0.39 -18.74
N THR A 67 -25.55 -0.73 -17.66
CA THR A 67 -25.81 0.22 -16.57
C THR A 67 -24.56 0.44 -15.73
N ALA A 68 -24.44 1.59 -15.06
CA ALA A 68 -23.35 1.85 -14.10
C ALA A 68 -23.27 0.77 -13.00
N PHE A 69 -24.36 0.05 -12.75
CA PHE A 69 -24.48 -1.04 -11.80
C PHE A 69 -23.77 -2.34 -12.26
N ASP A 70 -23.80 -2.65 -13.56
CA ASP A 70 -23.11 -3.82 -14.12
C ASP A 70 -21.58 -3.67 -14.05
N ILE A 71 -21.10 -2.45 -14.27
CA ILE A 71 -19.67 -2.10 -14.14
C ILE A 71 -19.25 -2.21 -12.67
N PHE A 72 -20.09 -1.74 -11.75
CA PHE A 72 -19.85 -1.82 -10.31
C PHE A 72 -19.78 -3.26 -9.79
N LEU A 73 -20.69 -4.15 -10.21
CA LEU A 73 -20.70 -5.56 -9.82
C LEU A 73 -19.46 -6.32 -10.31
N ILE A 74 -19.03 -6.08 -11.55
CA ILE A 74 -17.82 -6.70 -12.10
C ILE A 74 -16.58 -6.22 -11.34
N LEU A 75 -16.47 -4.91 -11.08
CA LEU A 75 -15.33 -4.36 -10.33
C LEU A 75 -15.23 -4.97 -8.93
N ILE A 76 -16.32 -4.94 -8.15
CA ILE A 76 -16.31 -5.45 -6.78
C ILE A 76 -15.86 -6.92 -6.73
N LYS A 77 -16.34 -7.74 -7.67
CA LYS A 77 -15.98 -9.16 -7.72
C LYS A 77 -14.47 -9.35 -7.98
N ASP A 78 -13.89 -8.59 -8.92
CA ASP A 78 -12.45 -8.66 -9.21
C ASP A 78 -11.61 -8.24 -7.99
N TYR A 79 -12.03 -7.17 -7.29
CA TYR A 79 -11.33 -6.71 -6.08
C TYR A 79 -11.44 -7.70 -4.92
N LEU A 80 -12.60 -8.33 -4.72
CA LEU A 80 -12.77 -9.37 -3.70
C LEU A 80 -11.85 -10.56 -3.94
N ILE A 81 -11.75 -11.03 -5.19
CA ILE A 81 -10.84 -12.12 -5.56
C ILE A 81 -9.39 -11.71 -5.30
N LEU A 82 -8.99 -10.50 -5.69
CA LEU A 82 -7.65 -9.98 -5.45
C LEU A 82 -7.30 -9.92 -3.96
N VAL A 83 -8.20 -9.43 -3.11
CA VAL A 83 -7.98 -9.33 -1.66
C VAL A 83 -7.86 -10.72 -1.03
N LEU A 84 -8.71 -11.67 -1.42
CA LEU A 84 -8.64 -13.04 -0.93
C LEU A 84 -7.31 -13.70 -1.31
N PHE A 85 -6.89 -13.58 -2.57
CA PHE A 85 -5.60 -14.08 -3.01
C PHE A 85 -4.45 -13.44 -2.22
N ALA A 86 -4.44 -12.12 -2.11
CA ALA A 86 -3.42 -11.41 -1.34
C ALA A 86 -3.37 -11.88 0.12
N SER A 87 -4.52 -12.06 0.77
CA SER A 87 -4.61 -12.53 2.14
C SER A 87 -4.06 -13.95 2.35
N VAL A 88 -4.30 -14.84 1.38
CA VAL A 88 -3.80 -16.22 1.43
C VAL A 88 -2.28 -16.26 1.36
N PHE A 89 -1.65 -15.40 0.56
CA PHE A 89 -0.19 -15.32 0.48
C PHE A 89 0.44 -14.49 1.61
N ALA A 90 -0.24 -13.45 2.07
CA ALA A 90 0.25 -12.58 3.14
C ALA A 90 0.34 -13.30 4.49
N SER A 91 -0.64 -14.16 4.81
CA SER A 91 -0.70 -14.88 6.10
C SER A 91 0.54 -15.76 6.37
N PRO A 92 0.96 -16.67 5.47
CA PRO A 92 2.17 -17.47 5.67
C PRO A 92 3.45 -16.64 5.60
N ALA A 93 3.49 -15.60 4.75
CA ALA A 93 4.63 -14.69 4.69
C ALA A 93 4.84 -13.94 6.01
N ALA A 94 3.76 -13.41 6.59
CA ALA A 94 3.78 -12.74 7.88
C ALA A 94 4.20 -13.69 9.02
N TYR A 95 3.69 -14.93 9.01
CA TYR A 95 4.10 -15.95 9.98
C TYR A 95 5.61 -16.28 9.89
N TYR A 96 6.13 -16.41 8.67
CA TYR A 96 7.56 -16.70 8.45
C TYR A 96 8.45 -15.56 8.96
N VAL A 97 8.09 -14.31 8.65
CA VAL A 97 8.82 -13.13 9.11
C VAL A 97 8.78 -13.04 10.63
N PHE A 98 7.61 -13.21 11.25
CA PHE A 98 7.45 -13.15 12.70
C PHE A 98 8.30 -14.22 13.42
N THR A 99 8.33 -15.44 12.87
CA THR A 99 9.05 -16.56 13.48
C THR A 99 10.57 -16.40 13.43
N ASN A 100 11.09 -15.83 12.33
CA ASN A 100 12.53 -15.76 12.05
C ASN A 100 13.17 -14.43 12.41
N ALA A 101 12.44 -13.32 12.34
CA ALA A 101 13.01 -11.99 12.58
C ALA A 101 12.97 -11.57 14.06
N MET A 102 12.15 -12.19 14.91
CA MET A 102 12.00 -11.79 16.31
C MET A 102 12.75 -12.72 17.28
N PRO A 103 13.55 -12.17 18.22
CA PRO A 103 14.16 -12.92 19.31
C PRO A 103 13.09 -13.60 20.17
N ALA A 104 13.40 -14.79 20.72
CA ALA A 104 12.46 -15.60 21.50
C ALA A 104 11.82 -14.87 22.70
N ALA A 105 12.47 -13.83 23.23
CA ALA A 105 11.97 -13.01 24.34
C ALA A 105 10.77 -12.11 23.97
N TYR A 106 10.52 -11.85 22.69
CA TYR A 106 9.42 -11.00 22.20
C TYR A 106 8.35 -11.77 21.42
N LYS A 107 8.38 -13.10 21.45
CA LYS A 107 7.40 -13.95 20.74
C LYS A 107 6.07 -13.95 21.49
N ILE A 108 5.24 -12.95 21.22
CA ILE A 108 3.82 -12.98 21.56
C ILE A 108 3.19 -14.09 20.70
N GLY A 109 2.42 -14.99 21.30
CA GLY A 109 1.81 -16.11 20.57
C GLY A 109 0.82 -15.59 19.54
N MET A 110 1.20 -15.62 18.25
CA MET A 110 0.37 -15.11 17.17
C MET A 110 -0.81 -16.05 16.93
N GLN A 111 -2.02 -15.58 17.18
CA GLN A 111 -3.21 -16.41 17.10
C GLN A 111 -3.84 -16.32 15.69
N PRO A 112 -4.37 -17.43 15.12
CA PRO A 112 -4.92 -17.43 13.76
C PRO A 112 -6.05 -16.43 13.49
N TRP A 113 -6.79 -16.00 14.52
CA TRP A 113 -7.88 -15.04 14.37
C TRP A 113 -7.40 -13.62 14.02
N GLU A 114 -6.16 -13.27 14.35
CA GLU A 114 -5.57 -11.96 14.03
C GLU A 114 -5.51 -11.74 12.52
N PHE A 115 -5.19 -12.80 11.77
CA PHE A 115 -5.23 -12.79 10.31
C PHE A 115 -6.63 -12.58 9.78
N ILE A 116 -7.63 -13.28 10.34
CA ILE A 116 -9.04 -13.16 9.92
C ILE A 116 -9.54 -11.74 10.13
N VAL A 117 -9.24 -11.13 11.28
CA VAL A 117 -9.61 -9.74 11.58
C VAL A 117 -8.90 -8.77 10.65
N GLY A 118 -7.60 -8.95 10.40
CA GLY A 118 -6.85 -8.13 9.45
C GLY A 118 -7.43 -8.19 8.03
N THR A 119 -7.74 -9.40 7.55
CA THR A 119 -8.38 -9.61 6.25
C THR A 119 -9.75 -8.94 6.19
N LEU A 120 -10.57 -9.06 7.24
CA LEU A 120 -11.90 -8.46 7.30
C LEU A 120 -11.81 -6.92 7.22
N ILE A 121 -10.89 -6.31 7.98
CA ILE A 121 -10.66 -4.86 7.96
C ILE A 121 -10.25 -4.41 6.56
N ILE A 122 -9.28 -5.09 5.95
CA ILE A 122 -8.81 -4.77 4.59
C ILE A 122 -9.96 -4.87 3.59
N LEU A 123 -10.77 -5.92 3.69
CA LEU A 123 -11.90 -6.16 2.79
C LEU A 123 -12.94 -5.04 2.89
N VAL A 124 -13.26 -4.58 4.10
CA VAL A 124 -14.14 -3.40 4.34
C VAL A 124 -13.55 -2.15 3.71
N ILE A 125 -12.26 -1.87 3.94
CA ILE A 125 -11.59 -0.70 3.36
C ILE A 125 -11.61 -0.76 1.83
N THR A 126 -11.28 -1.91 1.24
CA THR A 126 -11.31 -2.09 -0.22
C THR A 126 -12.70 -1.86 -0.79
N LEU A 127 -13.75 -2.39 -0.15
CA LEU A 127 -15.13 -2.15 -0.58
C LEU A 127 -15.48 -0.66 -0.54
N LEU A 128 -15.13 0.05 0.54
CA LEU A 128 -15.39 1.49 0.66
C LEU A 128 -14.64 2.30 -0.41
N VAL A 129 -13.35 2.05 -0.59
CA VAL A 129 -12.50 2.77 -1.55
C VAL A 129 -12.96 2.51 -2.98
N THR A 130 -13.16 1.25 -3.35
CA THR A 130 -13.59 0.88 -4.71
C THR A 130 -15.00 1.40 -5.00
N SER A 131 -15.91 1.36 -4.03
CA SER A 131 -17.25 1.93 -4.21
C SER A 131 -17.18 3.43 -4.46
N PHE A 132 -16.38 4.16 -3.68
CA PHE A 132 -16.18 5.59 -3.87
C PHE A 132 -15.56 5.91 -5.24
N HIS A 133 -14.52 5.18 -5.64
CA HIS A 133 -13.83 5.39 -6.92
C HIS A 133 -14.74 5.07 -8.11
N THR A 134 -15.55 4.01 -8.00
CA THR A 134 -16.48 3.58 -9.04
C THR A 134 -17.64 4.55 -9.19
N ILE A 135 -18.22 5.02 -8.09
CA ILE A 135 -19.26 6.06 -8.11
C ILE A 135 -18.68 7.34 -8.72
N LYS A 136 -17.50 7.78 -8.27
CA LYS A 136 -16.83 8.95 -8.87
C LYS A 136 -16.59 8.78 -10.36
N ALA A 137 -16.11 7.62 -10.81
CA ALA A 137 -15.89 7.33 -12.23
C ALA A 137 -17.19 7.21 -13.06
N ALA A 138 -18.28 6.75 -12.44
CA ALA A 138 -19.60 6.67 -13.07
C ALA A 138 -20.29 8.04 -13.18
N VAL A 139 -20.07 8.93 -12.21
CA VAL A 139 -20.62 10.29 -12.16
C VAL A 139 -19.80 11.27 -13.01
N THR A 140 -18.50 11.02 -13.24
CA THR A 140 -17.73 11.77 -14.24
C THR A 140 -18.31 11.53 -15.63
N ASN A 141 -18.89 12.60 -16.17
CA ASN A 141 -19.78 12.56 -17.32
C ASN A 141 -19.03 12.07 -18.59
N PRO A 142 -19.47 10.99 -19.25
CA PRO A 142 -18.85 10.46 -20.47
C PRO A 142 -18.77 11.46 -21.62
N VAL A 143 -19.62 12.50 -21.57
CA VAL A 143 -19.72 13.53 -22.61
C VAL A 143 -18.45 14.40 -22.66
N GLU A 144 -17.71 14.54 -21.54
CA GLU A 144 -16.50 15.36 -21.51
C GLU A 144 -15.26 14.61 -22.02
N ALA A 145 -15.28 13.27 -21.96
CA ALA A 145 -14.24 12.41 -22.52
C ALA A 145 -14.32 12.30 -24.06
N LEU A 146 -15.44 12.70 -24.68
CA LEU A 146 -15.67 12.64 -26.13
C LEU A 146 -15.52 14.00 -26.84
N ARG A 147 -15.37 15.11 -26.09
CA ARG A 147 -15.23 16.46 -26.68
C ARG A 147 -13.77 16.92 -26.84
N TYR A 148 -12.82 16.06 -26.49
CA TYR A 148 -11.40 16.25 -26.78
C TYR A 148 -10.95 15.17 -27.78
N GLU A 149 -11.70 15.05 -28.88
CA GLU A 149 -11.06 14.93 -30.20
C GLU A 149 -10.66 16.32 -30.69
#